data_AF-A0A2Z5XCK8-F1
#
_entry.id   AF-A0A2Z5XCK8-F1
#
_cell.length_a   1.000
_cell.length_b   1.000
_cell.length_c   1.000
_cell.angle_alpha   90.00
_cell.angle_beta   90.00
_cell.angle_gamma   90.00
#
_symmetry.space_group_name_H-M   'P 1'
#
loop_
_entity.id
_entity.type
_entity.pdbx_description
1 polymer ?
#
loop_
_entity_poly.entity_id
_entity_poly.type
_entity_poly.pdbx_seq_one_letter_code
_entity_poly.pdbx_strand_id
1 'polypeptide(L)'
;HHAIVGGFKKEAMEGLGITLVFAIAFTAMQAFEYSSAPFGMSDSVYGSVFYMATGFHGFHVIIGTIFLAICTIRLSLYHFSRQH
;
A
#
# COMPACT_ATOMS: atom_id res chain seq x y z
N HIS A 1 -5.39 -5.73 -12.75
CA HIS A 1 -4.46 -6.19 -13.81
C HIS A 1 -5.21 -6.77 -15.02
N HIS A 2 -5.92 -7.89 -14.89
CA HIS A 2 -6.70 -8.48 -15.99
C HIS A 2 -7.69 -7.51 -16.66
N ALA A 3 -8.35 -6.65 -15.87
CA ALA A 3 -9.22 -5.61 -16.41
C ALA A 3 -8.49 -4.56 -17.28
N ILE A 4 -7.23 -4.24 -16.98
CA ILE A 4 -6.41 -3.34 -17.81
C ILE A 4 -6.10 -4.01 -19.15
N VAL A 5 -5.68 -5.28 -19.13
CA VAL A 5 -5.39 -6.08 -20.34
C VAL A 5 -6.65 -6.30 -21.20
N GLY A 6 -7.79 -6.55 -20.57
CA GLY A 6 -9.10 -6.65 -21.24
C GLY A 6 -9.65 -5.29 -21.70
N GLY A 7 -9.02 -4.18 -21.30
CA GLY A 7 -9.44 -2.81 -21.58
C GLY A 7 -10.75 -2.39 -20.91
N PHE A 8 -11.08 -3.06 -19.82
CA PHE A 8 -12.17 -2.81 -18.89
C PHE A 8 -11.74 -1.73 -17.88
N LYS A 9 -11.76 -0.46 -18.31
CA LYS A 9 -11.21 0.67 -17.52
C LYS A 9 -11.92 0.85 -16.18
N LYS A 10 -13.25 0.71 -16.14
CA LYS A 10 -14.04 0.92 -14.92
C LYS A 10 -13.68 -0.12 -13.86
N GLU A 11 -13.66 -1.39 -14.26
CA GLU A 11 -13.31 -2.52 -13.39
C GLU A 11 -11.84 -2.43 -12.91
N ALA A 12 -10.94 -1.96 -13.78
CA ALA A 12 -9.55 -1.69 -13.40
C ALA A 12 -9.42 -0.56 -12.37
N MET A 13 -10.19 0.53 -12.55
CA MET A 13 -10.23 1.65 -11.60
C MET A 13 -10.83 1.24 -10.26
N GLU A 14 -11.92 0.48 -10.26
CA GLU A 14 -12.54 -0.04 -9.03
C GLU A 14 -11.58 -0.97 -8.28
N GLY A 15 -10.95 -1.93 -8.96
CA GLY A 15 -9.99 -2.83 -8.32
C GLY A 15 -8.78 -2.10 -7.73
N LEU A 16 -8.21 -1.14 -8.47
CA LEU A 16 -7.12 -0.29 -7.97
C LEU A 16 -7.55 0.59 -6.79
N GLY A 17 -8.76 1.16 -6.86
CA GLY A 17 -9.34 1.96 -5.78
C GLY A 17 -9.53 1.16 -4.49
N ILE A 18 -10.09 -0.05 -4.58
CA ILE A 18 -10.23 -0.95 -3.42
C ILE A 18 -8.85 -1.30 -2.84
N THR A 19 -7.86 -1.55 -3.70
CA THR A 19 -6.49 -1.87 -3.26
C THR A 19 -5.87 -0.71 -2.49
N LEU A 20 -6.06 0.53 -2.95
CA LEU A 20 -5.61 1.73 -2.25
C LEU A 20 -6.28 1.89 -0.88
N VAL A 21 -7.60 1.64 -0.80
CA VAL A 21 -8.32 1.70 0.49
C VAL A 21 -7.75 0.70 1.48
N PHE A 22 -7.50 -0.54 1.06
CA PHE A 22 -6.89 -1.55 1.94
C PHE A 22 -5.46 -1.20 2.34
N ALA A 23 -4.66 -0.63 1.45
CA ALA A 23 -3.30 -0.22 1.78
C ALA A 23 -3.30 0.90 2.85
N ILE A 24 -4.18 1.91 2.71
CA ILE A 24 -4.33 2.98 3.71
C ILE A 24 -4.84 2.42 5.03
N ALA A 25 -5.84 1.53 5.00
CA ALA A 25 -6.38 0.89 6.20
C ALA A 25 -5.30 0.08 6.93
N PHE A 26 -4.47 -0.67 6.20
CA PHE A 26 -3.33 -1.40 6.77
C PHE A 26 -2.33 -0.45 7.44
N THR A 27 -1.93 0.64 6.78
CA THR A 27 -1.00 1.61 7.39
C THR A 27 -1.58 2.29 8.63
N ALA A 28 -2.88 2.60 8.64
CA ALA A 28 -3.56 3.15 9.81
C ALA A 28 -3.59 2.16 10.99
N MET A 29 -3.89 0.88 10.72
CA MET A 29 -3.81 -0.16 11.74
C MET A 29 -2.39 -0.35 12.27
N GLN A 30 -1.37 -0.28 11.40
CA GLN A 30 0.02 -0.36 11.83
C GLN A 30 0.43 0.79 12.75
N ALA A 31 -0.04 2.01 12.45
CA ALA A 31 0.18 3.16 13.32
C ALA A 31 -0.53 2.98 14.69
N PHE A 32 -1.74 2.44 14.68
CA PHE A 32 -2.48 2.12 15.91
C PHE A 32 -1.73 1.06 16.75
N GLU A 33 -1.25 -0.02 16.11
CA GLU A 33 -0.43 -1.05 16.77
C GLU A 33 0.81 -0.43 17.43
N TYR A 34 1.53 0.43 16.73
CA TYR A 34 2.73 1.09 17.28
C TYR A 34 2.43 2.01 18.46
N SER A 35 1.26 2.67 18.45
CA SER A 35 0.85 3.55 19.56
C SER A 35 0.33 2.78 20.79
N SER A 36 -0.18 1.56 20.59
CA SER A 36 -0.77 0.74 21.65
C SER A 36 0.18 -0.33 22.19
N ALA A 37 1.33 -0.53 21.55
CA ALA A 37 2.31 -1.53 21.95
C ALA A 37 2.88 -1.22 23.36
N PRO A 38 2.96 -2.23 24.26
CA PRO A 38 3.47 -2.03 25.61
C PRO A 38 5.01 -2.00 25.69
N PHE A 39 5.70 -1.99 24.54
CA PHE A 39 7.15 -1.97 24.42
C PHE A 39 7.55 -1.01 23.30
N GLY A 40 8.64 -0.28 23.49
CA GLY A 40 9.26 0.57 22.50
C GLY A 40 10.42 -0.11 21.76
N MET A 41 10.97 0.62 20.78
CA MET A 41 12.12 0.16 20.01
C MET A 41 13.36 -0.10 20.88
N SER A 42 13.52 0.65 21.97
CA SER A 42 14.67 0.58 22.88
C SER A 42 14.50 -0.42 24.04
N ASP A 43 13.34 -1.06 24.18
CA ASP A 43 13.00 -1.80 25.41
C ASP A 43 13.58 -3.23 25.46
N SER A 44 14.14 -3.74 24.37
CA SER A 44 14.89 -5.01 24.31
C SER A 44 15.31 -5.33 22.87
N VAL A 45 16.06 -6.43 22.70
CA VAL A 45 16.30 -7.04 21.38
C VAL A 45 14.98 -7.35 20.65
N TYR A 46 13.94 -7.79 21.39
CA TYR A 46 12.63 -8.06 20.79
C TYR A 46 12.01 -6.79 20.20
N GLY A 47 11.94 -5.71 20.97
CA GLY A 47 11.43 -4.41 20.51
C GLY A 47 12.22 -3.88 19.30
N SER A 48 13.55 -3.93 19.37
CA SER A 48 14.42 -3.50 18.27
C SER A 48 14.15 -4.29 16.97
N VAL A 49 14.08 -5.62 17.04
CA VAL A 49 13.83 -6.48 15.86
C VAL A 49 12.41 -6.30 15.34
N PHE A 50 11.43 -6.19 16.24
CA PHE A 50 10.03 -5.97 15.88
C PHE A 50 9.86 -4.68 15.08
N TYR A 51 10.27 -3.53 15.64
CA TYR A 51 10.11 -2.23 14.98
C TYR A 51 10.97 -2.09 13.73
N MET A 52 12.15 -2.70 13.68
CA MET A 52 12.98 -2.71 12.46
C MET A 52 12.30 -3.48 11.33
N ALA A 53 11.88 -4.72 11.58
CA ALA A 53 11.30 -5.58 10.54
C ALA A 53 9.95 -5.03 10.05
N THR A 54 9.05 -4.71 10.99
CA THR A 54 7.71 -4.18 10.67
C THR A 54 7.79 -2.75 10.14
N GLY A 55 8.74 -1.94 10.62
CA GLY A 55 8.97 -0.58 10.13
C GLY A 55 9.50 -0.55 8.69
N PHE A 56 10.46 -1.42 8.36
CA PHE A 56 10.95 -1.55 6.99
C PHE A 56 9.85 -2.04 6.05
N HIS A 57 9.06 -3.02 6.47
CA HIS A 57 7.89 -3.45 5.71
C HIS A 57 6.87 -2.30 5.54
N GLY A 58 6.55 -1.57 6.60
CA GLY A 58 5.65 -0.41 6.54
C GLY A 58 6.13 0.66 5.56
N PHE A 59 7.43 0.95 5.54
CA PHE A 59 8.04 1.81 4.53
C PHE A 59 7.81 1.30 3.09
N HIS A 60 7.98 0.00 2.85
CA HIS A 60 7.71 -0.61 1.54
C HIS A 60 6.23 -0.46 1.14
N VAL A 61 5.31 -0.65 2.09
CA VAL A 61 3.87 -0.49 1.84
C VAL A 61 3.53 0.95 1.49
N ILE A 62 4.11 1.95 2.16
CA ILE A 62 3.89 3.37 1.84
C ILE A 62 4.35 3.70 0.42
N ILE A 63 5.56 3.27 0.04
CA ILE A 63 6.07 3.46 -1.33
C ILE A 63 5.16 2.76 -2.36
N GLY A 64 4.75 1.52 -2.08
CA GLY A 64 3.83 0.78 -2.93
C GLY A 64 2.48 1.48 -3.09
N THR A 65 1.96 2.07 -2.02
CA THR A 65 0.71 2.85 -2.03
C THR A 65 0.82 4.08 -2.92
N ILE A 66 1.93 4.84 -2.80
CA ILE A 66 2.20 6.00 -3.67
C ILE A 66 2.29 5.55 -5.13
N PHE A 67 2.99 4.44 -5.40
CA PHE A 67 3.12 3.91 -6.74
C PHE A 67 1.76 3.51 -7.35
N LEU A 68 0.91 2.83 -6.57
CA LEU A 68 -0.45 2.47 -7.00
C LEU A 68 -1.36 3.69 -7.18
N ALA A 69 -1.20 4.73 -6.36
CA ALA A 69 -1.92 5.99 -6.51
C ALA A 69 -1.55 6.67 -7.84
N ILE A 70 -0.25 6.75 -8.16
CA ILE A 70 0.23 7.28 -9.44
C ILE A 70 -0.28 6.42 -10.60
N CYS A 71 -0.26 5.09 -10.49
CA CYS A 71 -0.84 4.20 -11.49
C CYS A 71 -2.35 4.46 -11.68
N THR A 72 -3.09 4.69 -10.61
CA THR A 72 -4.53 5.00 -10.69
C THR A 72 -4.78 6.32 -11.43
N ILE A 73 -3.97 7.36 -11.16
CA ILE A 73 -4.01 8.64 -11.88
C ILE A 73 -3.64 8.45 -13.36
N ARG A 74 -2.61 7.66 -13.67
CA ARG A 74 -2.22 7.37 -15.05
C ARG A 74 -3.31 6.62 -15.81
N LEU A 75 -4.02 5.71 -15.13
CA LEU A 75 -5.16 5.01 -15.72
C LEU A 75 -6.33 5.96 -16.00
N SER A 76 -6.59 6.93 -15.11
CA SER A 76 -7.66 7.91 -15.33
C SER A 76 -7.35 8.82 -16.54
N LEU A 77 -6.09 9.22 -16.72
CA LEU A 77 -5.58 10.01 -17.84
C LEU A 77 -5.39 9.24 -19.16
N TYR A 78 -5.84 7.98 -19.25
CA TYR A 78 -5.72 7.15 -20.45
C TYR A 78 -4.26 6.87 -20.90
N HIS A 79 -3.30 6.95 -19.99
CA HIS A 79 -1.89 6.66 -20.31
C HIS A 79 -1.57 5.17 -20.42
N PHE A 80 -2.49 4.27 -20.05
CA PHE A 80 -2.33 2.83 -20.23
C PHE A 80 -3.05 2.38 -21.51
N SER A 81 -2.27 1.89 -22.47
CA SER A 81 -2.75 1.27 -23.70
C SER A 81 -3.02 -0.23 -23.46
N ARG A 82 -3.88 -0.84 -24.29
CA ARG A 82 -4.06 -2.31 -24.32
C ARG A 82 -2.81 -3.04 -24.84
N GLN A 83 -1.91 -2.32 -25.51
CA GLN A 83 -0.63 -2.82 -25.99
C GLN A 83 0.47 -1.81 -25.62
N HIS A 84 1.37 -2.27 -24.75
CA HIS A 84 2.46 -1.55 -24.09
C HIS A 84 2.05 -0.49 -23.04
#